data_AF-G4ZK99-F1
#
_entry.id   AF-G4ZK99-F1
#
_cell.length_a   1.000
_cell.length_b   1.000
_cell.length_c   1.000
_cell.angle_alpha   90.00
_cell.angle_beta   90.00
_cell.angle_gamma   90.00
#
_symmetry.space_group_name_H-M   'P 1'
#
loop_
_entity.id
_entity.type
_entity.pdbx_description
1 polymer ?
#
loop_
_entity_poly.entity_id
_entity_poly.type
_entity_poly.pdbx_seq_one_letter_code
_entity_poly.pdbx_strand_id
1 'polypeptide(L)'
;MAPSLTAEALNSAISNLESVRIPSPPSSCGSNDDQQGEQEYLGVADTVLNDANWSWLCDLLDTVRDDAVRKQAKVFFARLFKSQDAAGMDATLAEMETWREELGEERQRLREHELARALFLLGYDKSMSLAR
;
A
#
# COMPACT_ATOMS: atom_id res chain seq x y z
N MET A 1 -19.97 -55.72 -7.95
CA MET A 1 -20.41 -55.84 -9.35
C MET A 1 -20.44 -54.43 -9.93
N ALA A 2 -19.59 -54.14 -10.91
CA ALA A 2 -19.50 -52.82 -11.54
C ALA A 2 -20.52 -52.71 -12.69
N PRO A 3 -21.23 -51.58 -12.86
CA PRO A 3 -21.88 -51.27 -14.12
C PRO A 3 -20.88 -50.62 -15.07
N SER A 4 -20.69 -51.27 -16.21
CA SER A 4 -19.90 -50.83 -17.37
C SER A 4 -20.51 -49.61 -18.03
N LEU A 5 -19.68 -48.61 -18.35
CA LEU A 5 -20.05 -47.45 -19.17
C LEU A 5 -19.87 -47.81 -20.65
N THR A 6 -20.97 -47.92 -21.39
CA THR A 6 -20.94 -48.13 -22.84
C THR A 6 -20.71 -46.80 -23.57
N ALA A 7 -19.96 -46.84 -24.68
CA ALA A 7 -19.46 -45.69 -25.43
C ALA A 7 -20.55 -44.82 -26.08
N GLU A 8 -21.82 -45.23 -26.06
CA GLU A 8 -22.93 -44.51 -26.67
C GLU A 8 -23.46 -43.35 -25.80
N ALA A 9 -23.13 -43.31 -24.51
CA ALA A 9 -23.50 -42.17 -23.65
C ALA A 9 -22.62 -40.92 -23.88
N LEU A 10 -21.45 -41.07 -24.51
CA LEU A 10 -20.50 -39.97 -24.75
C LEU A 10 -20.77 -39.17 -26.03
N ASN A 11 -21.46 -39.75 -27.02
CA ASN A 11 -21.68 -39.09 -28.32
C ASN A 11 -22.97 -38.24 -28.38
N SER A 12 -23.90 -38.36 -27.42
CA SER A 12 -25.14 -37.57 -27.41
C SER A 12 -25.00 -36.20 -26.70
N ALA A 13 -23.86 -35.91 -26.08
CA ALA A 13 -23.59 -34.62 -25.44
C ALA A 13 -22.77 -33.66 -26.33
N ILE A 14 -22.27 -34.14 -27.48
CA ILE A 14 -21.36 -33.40 -28.37
C ILE A 14 -22.12 -33.02 -29.65
N SER A 15 -23.21 -32.25 -29.55
CA SER A 15 -23.83 -31.64 -30.75
C SER A 15 -24.67 -30.39 -30.48
N ASN A 16 -24.81 -29.92 -29.24
CA ASN A 16 -25.60 -28.71 -28.95
C ASN A 16 -24.93 -27.87 -27.86
N LEU A 17 -23.88 -27.12 -28.23
CA LEU A 17 -23.49 -25.86 -27.59
C LEU A 17 -22.33 -25.24 -28.39
N GLU A 18 -22.71 -24.46 -29.40
CA GLU A 18 -21.89 -23.34 -29.84
C GLU A 18 -21.68 -22.39 -28.65
N SER A 19 -20.44 -21.90 -28.50
CA SER A 19 -20.03 -20.83 -27.58
C SER A 19 -20.01 -21.18 -26.08
N VAL A 20 -19.03 -21.97 -25.65
CA VAL A 20 -18.52 -21.92 -24.27
C VAL A 20 -17.00 -21.81 -24.29
N ARG A 21 -16.53 -20.67 -23.78
CA ARG A 21 -15.13 -20.31 -23.65
C ARG A 21 -14.37 -21.37 -22.84
N ILE A 22 -13.22 -21.78 -23.36
CA ILE A 22 -12.20 -22.56 -22.66
C ILE A 22 -11.85 -21.81 -21.36
N PRO A 23 -12.01 -22.41 -20.16
CA PRO A 23 -11.44 -21.83 -18.97
C PRO A 23 -9.93 -22.08 -19.01
N SER A 24 -9.19 -21.03 -19.31
CA SER A 24 -7.74 -20.96 -19.04
C SER A 24 -7.51 -21.24 -17.55
N PRO A 25 -6.35 -21.85 -17.17
CA PRO A 25 -5.97 -21.92 -15.77
C PRO A 25 -5.97 -20.51 -15.17
N PRO A 26 -6.35 -20.33 -13.89
CA PRO A 26 -6.15 -19.05 -13.26
C PRO A 26 -4.65 -18.80 -13.19
N SER A 27 -4.15 -17.98 -14.12
CA SER A 27 -2.94 -17.20 -13.90
C SER A 27 -3.23 -16.33 -12.67
N SER A 28 -2.85 -16.84 -11.51
CA SER A 28 -2.72 -16.05 -10.29
C SER A 28 -1.53 -15.11 -10.52
N CYS A 29 -1.81 -14.01 -11.22
CA CYS A 29 -0.92 -12.88 -11.36
C CYS A 29 -1.05 -12.06 -10.08
N GLY A 30 0.08 -11.78 -9.43
CA GLY A 30 0.18 -11.23 -8.08
C GLY A 30 -0.61 -9.93 -7.87
N SER A 31 -1.36 -9.90 -6.77
CA SER A 31 -1.82 -8.66 -6.14
C SER A 31 -1.69 -8.71 -4.62
N ASN A 32 -0.97 -9.72 -4.10
CA ASN A 32 -0.70 -9.84 -2.66
C ASN A 32 0.57 -9.09 -2.24
N ASP A 33 1.49 -8.79 -3.16
CA ASP A 33 2.78 -8.17 -2.80
C ASP A 33 2.61 -6.75 -2.26
N ASP A 34 1.72 -5.94 -2.85
CA ASP A 34 1.49 -4.56 -2.41
C ASP A 34 0.80 -4.48 -1.04
N GLN A 35 -0.19 -5.34 -0.79
CA GLN A 35 -0.89 -5.40 0.49
C GLN A 35 0.00 -5.95 1.62
N GLN A 36 0.88 -6.88 1.29
CA GLN A 36 1.81 -7.47 2.25
C GLN A 36 2.94 -6.50 2.60
N GLY A 37 3.43 -5.73 1.63
CA GLY A 37 4.37 -4.64 1.85
C GLY A 37 3.78 -3.52 2.72
N GLU A 38 2.53 -3.10 2.45
CA GLU A 38 1.85 -2.10 3.26
C GLU A 38 1.70 -2.53 4.74
N GLN A 39 1.30 -3.77 4.99
CA GLN A 39 1.19 -4.31 6.35
C GLN A 39 2.54 -4.36 7.07
N GLU A 40 3.63 -4.67 6.37
CA GLU A 40 4.98 -4.62 6.96
C GLU A 40 5.33 -3.20 7.39
N TYR A 41 5.11 -2.20 6.53
CA TYR A 41 5.39 -0.81 6.85
C TYR A 41 4.54 -0.29 8.02
N LEU A 42 3.26 -0.68 8.10
CA LEU A 42 2.41 -0.31 9.23
C LEU A 42 2.92 -0.91 10.55
N GLY A 43 3.33 -2.18 10.56
CA GLY A 43 3.90 -2.81 11.75
C GLY A 43 5.20 -2.15 12.22
N VAL A 44 6.06 -1.74 11.27
CA VAL A 44 7.27 -0.97 11.57
C VAL A 44 6.92 0.40 12.13
N ALA A 45 5.99 1.12 11.50
CA ALA A 45 5.54 2.43 11.97
C ALA A 45 5.02 2.34 13.41
N ASP A 46 4.10 1.42 13.70
CA ASP A 46 3.52 1.26 15.03
C ASP A 46 4.58 0.90 16.09
N THR A 47 5.58 0.10 15.72
CA THR A 47 6.67 -0.25 16.63
C THR A 47 7.53 0.97 16.96
N VAL A 48 7.93 1.73 15.94
CA VAL A 48 8.82 2.89 16.09
C VAL A 48 8.11 4.05 16.76
N LEU A 49 6.86 4.31 16.40
CA LEU A 49 6.04 5.39 16.97
C LEU A 49 5.76 5.20 18.48
N ASN A 50 5.92 4.00 19.03
CA ASN A 50 5.83 3.76 20.47
C ASN A 50 7.04 4.34 21.26
N ASP A 51 8.12 4.73 20.60
CA ASP A 51 9.26 5.38 21.26
C ASP A 51 8.94 6.87 21.57
N ALA A 52 9.31 7.32 22.77
CA ALA A 52 9.04 8.67 23.25
C ALA A 52 9.62 9.77 22.34
N ASN A 53 10.67 9.48 21.56
CA ASN A 53 11.24 10.41 20.59
C ASN A 53 10.26 10.77 19.46
N TRP A 54 9.23 9.95 19.23
CA TRP A 54 8.22 10.15 18.19
C TRP A 54 6.85 10.58 18.73
N SER A 55 6.74 10.90 20.03
CA SER A 55 5.46 11.29 20.64
C SER A 55 4.82 12.48 19.93
N TRP A 56 5.62 13.44 19.45
CA TRP A 56 5.13 14.60 18.70
C TRP A 56 4.48 14.21 17.36
N LEU A 57 4.95 13.14 16.71
CA LEU A 57 4.40 12.65 15.46
C LEU A 57 3.13 11.84 15.72
N CYS A 58 3.08 11.10 16.83
CA CYS A 58 1.84 10.49 17.33
C CYS A 58 0.76 11.54 17.61
N ASP A 59 1.10 12.62 18.31
CA ASP A 59 0.18 13.71 18.60
C ASP A 59 -0.39 14.31 17.29
N LEU A 60 0.45 14.54 16.28
CA LEU A 60 0.01 14.99 14.96
C LEU A 60 -0.94 13.99 14.28
N LEU A 61 -0.58 12.71 14.26
CA LEU A 61 -1.42 11.64 13.70
C LEU A 61 -2.79 11.56 14.37
N ASP A 62 -2.85 11.75 15.69
CA ASP A 62 -4.09 11.69 16.46
C ASP A 62 -5.03 12.87 16.19
N THR A 63 -4.49 14.01 15.73
CA THR A 63 -5.33 15.15 15.31
C THR A 63 -5.99 14.96 13.94
N VAL A 64 -5.50 14.03 13.12
CA VAL A 64 -6.06 13.73 11.80
C VAL A 64 -7.28 12.82 11.93
N ARG A 65 -8.40 13.23 11.33
CA ARG A 65 -9.68 12.49 11.44
C ARG A 65 -9.79 11.33 10.45
N ASP A 66 -9.16 11.48 9.29
CA ASP A 66 -9.25 10.51 8.21
C ASP A 66 -8.30 9.33 8.46
N ASP A 67 -8.88 8.14 8.64
CA ASP A 67 -8.12 6.92 8.91
C ASP A 67 -7.21 6.52 7.74
N ALA A 68 -7.64 6.77 6.51
CA ALA A 68 -6.83 6.49 5.33
C ALA A 68 -5.60 7.40 5.29
N VAL A 69 -5.77 8.69 5.62
CA VAL A 69 -4.65 9.65 5.72
C VAL A 69 -3.68 9.22 6.81
N ARG A 70 -4.17 8.80 7.98
CA ARG A 70 -3.29 8.31 9.07
C ARG A 70 -2.51 7.06 8.67
N LYS A 71 -3.16 6.09 8.02
CA LYS A 71 -2.49 4.87 7.52
C LYS A 71 -1.43 5.22 6.49
N GLN A 72 -1.77 6.05 5.51
CA GLN A 72 -0.82 6.47 4.48
C GLN A 72 0.38 7.22 5.09
N ALA A 73 0.13 8.11 6.05
CA ALA A 73 1.17 8.81 6.79
C ALA A 73 2.11 7.86 7.53
N LYS A 74 1.58 6.81 8.17
CA LYS A 74 2.39 5.75 8.80
C LYS A 74 3.24 4.98 7.80
N VAL A 75 2.68 4.65 6.63
CA VAL A 75 3.44 4.00 5.55
C VAL A 75 4.59 4.89 5.08
N PHE A 76 4.34 6.17 4.83
CA PHE A 76 5.40 7.11 4.47
C PHE A 76 6.45 7.23 5.57
N PHE A 77 6.05 7.38 6.82
CA PHE A 77 6.97 7.40 7.95
C PHE A 77 7.87 6.16 7.98
N ALA A 78 7.31 4.96 7.84
CA ALA A 78 8.10 3.73 7.85
C ALA A 78 9.05 3.62 6.65
N ARG A 79 8.64 4.08 5.46
CA ARG A 79 9.51 4.17 4.28
C ARG A 79 10.67 5.13 4.51
N LEU A 80 10.38 6.34 5.00
CA LEU A 80 11.39 7.33 5.37
C LEU A 80 12.34 6.77 6.43
N PHE A 81 11.83 6.09 7.45
CA PHE A 81 12.62 5.48 8.52
C PHE A 81 13.54 4.37 8.01
N LYS A 82 13.03 3.46 7.17
CA LYS A 82 13.79 2.30 6.65
C LYS A 82 14.75 2.64 5.52
N SER A 83 14.50 3.70 4.74
CA SER A 83 15.34 4.06 3.59
C SER A 83 16.80 4.30 4.02
N GLN A 84 17.75 3.72 3.29
CA GLN A 84 19.19 3.81 3.60
C GLN A 84 19.97 4.55 2.52
N ASP A 85 19.34 4.89 1.41
CA ASP A 85 19.97 5.51 0.26
C ASP A 85 19.17 6.73 -0.23
N ALA A 86 19.88 7.64 -0.90
CA ALA A 86 19.30 8.89 -1.38
C ALA A 86 18.23 8.64 -2.46
N ALA A 87 18.38 7.63 -3.32
CA ALA A 87 17.43 7.37 -4.40
C ALA A 87 16.07 6.91 -3.85
N GLY A 88 16.06 6.00 -2.86
CA GLY A 88 14.85 5.57 -2.17
C GLY A 88 14.20 6.70 -1.37
N MET A 89 15.01 7.61 -0.81
CA MET A 89 14.50 8.80 -0.13
C MET A 89 13.81 9.76 -1.11
N ASP A 90 14.47 10.09 -2.23
CA ASP A 90 13.95 11.00 -3.25
C ASP A 90 12.67 10.46 -3.88
N ALA A 91 12.60 9.16 -4.15
CA ALA A 91 11.38 8.50 -4.62
C ALA A 91 10.22 8.65 -3.62
N THR A 92 10.50 8.42 -2.33
CA THR A 92 9.48 8.56 -1.27
C THR A 92 9.01 10.01 -1.15
N LEU A 93 9.92 10.99 -1.20
CA LEU A 93 9.56 12.41 -1.13
C LEU A 93 8.72 12.86 -2.33
N ALA A 94 9.02 12.38 -3.53
CA ALA A 94 8.21 12.67 -4.73
C ALA A 94 6.78 12.11 -4.62
N GLU A 95 6.63 10.89 -4.11
CA GLU A 95 5.32 10.30 -3.84
C GLU A 95 4.54 11.10 -2.78
N MET A 96 5.22 11.61 -1.74
CA MET A 96 4.60 12.43 -0.72
C MET A 96 4.11 13.79 -1.25
N GLU A 97 4.80 14.39 -2.21
CA GLU A 97 4.34 15.62 -2.86
C GLU A 97 3.03 15.39 -3.62
N THR A 98 2.95 14.29 -4.37
CA THR A 98 1.74 13.89 -5.08
C THR A 98 0.61 13.62 -4.09
N TRP A 99 0.88 12.86 -3.03
CA TRP A 99 -0.11 12.59 -1.98
C TRP A 99 -0.61 13.87 -1.29
N ARG A 100 0.27 14.85 -1.03
CA ARG A 100 -0.12 16.13 -0.43
C ARG A 100 -1.10 16.91 -1.32
N GLU A 101 -0.91 16.86 -2.64
CA GLU A 101 -1.81 17.49 -3.60
C GLU A 101 -3.20 16.81 -3.61
N GLU A 102 -3.23 15.49 -3.41
CA GLU A 102 -4.47 14.70 -3.33
C GLU A 102 -5.28 14.92 -2.04
N LEU A 103 -4.68 15.49 -0.99
CA LEU A 103 -5.39 15.81 0.25
C LEU A 103 -6.49 16.86 0.04
N GLY A 104 -6.45 17.64 -1.04
CA GLY A 104 -7.41 18.71 -1.34
C GLY A 104 -7.03 20.04 -0.70
N GLU A 105 -8.00 20.95 -0.53
CA GLU A 105 -7.71 22.32 -0.06
C GLU A 105 -7.23 22.37 1.40
N GLU A 106 -6.06 23.00 1.61
CA GLU A 106 -5.43 23.17 2.93
C GLU A 106 -6.34 23.83 3.97
N ARG A 107 -7.17 24.79 3.56
CA ARG A 107 -8.10 25.48 4.47
C ARG A 107 -9.13 24.54 5.10
N GLN A 108 -9.47 23.46 4.43
CA GLN A 108 -10.47 22.49 4.88
C GLN A 108 -9.83 21.31 5.64
N ARG A 109 -8.54 21.04 5.38
CA ARG A 109 -7.80 19.87 5.85
C ARG A 109 -6.44 20.26 6.43
N LEU A 110 -6.45 21.26 7.31
CA LEU A 110 -5.23 21.86 7.86
C LEU A 110 -4.35 20.83 8.57
N ARG A 111 -4.96 19.90 9.33
CA ARG A 111 -4.21 18.88 10.11
C ARG A 111 -3.53 17.87 9.20
N GLU A 112 -4.21 17.44 8.14
CA GLU A 112 -3.69 16.52 7.14
C GLU A 112 -2.49 17.16 6.41
N HIS A 113 -2.60 18.44 6.05
CA HIS A 113 -1.51 19.19 5.42
C HIS A 113 -0.33 19.46 6.37
N GLU A 114 -0.60 19.75 7.64
CA GLU A 114 0.45 19.86 8.68
C GLU A 114 1.22 18.55 8.84
N LEU A 115 0.50 17.41 8.90
CA LEU A 115 1.10 16.08 8.97
C LEU A 115 1.95 15.77 7.72
N ALA A 116 1.43 16.03 6.53
CA ALA A 116 2.16 15.82 5.29
C ALA A 116 3.44 16.67 5.23
N ARG A 117 3.37 17.93 5.64
CA ARG A 117 4.54 18.83 5.73
C ARG A 117 5.55 18.33 6.76
N ALA A 118 5.11 17.91 7.93
CA ALA A 118 6.00 17.42 8.98
C ALA A 118 6.79 16.18 8.53
N LEU A 119 6.10 15.21 7.90
CA LEU A 119 6.75 14.03 7.34
C LEU A 119 7.72 14.40 6.21
N PHE A 120 7.34 15.33 5.32
CA PHE A 120 8.20 15.74 4.22
C PHE A 120 9.49 16.37 4.73
N LEU A 121 9.40 17.25 5.73
CA LEU A 121 10.57 17.87 6.35
C LEU A 121 11.47 16.84 7.04
N LEU A 122 10.89 15.84 7.71
CA LEU A 122 11.63 14.73 8.31
C LEU A 122 12.41 13.94 7.24
N GLY A 123 11.76 13.62 6.12
CA GLY A 123 12.38 12.92 5.01
C GLY A 123 13.48 13.73 4.33
N TYR A 124 13.25 15.03 4.15
CA TYR A 124 14.23 15.95 3.56
C TYR A 124 15.47 16.14 4.45
N ASP A 125 15.30 16.26 5.78
CA ASP A 125 16.44 16.31 6.71
C ASP A 125 17.29 15.04 6.63
N LYS A 126 16.63 13.88 6.52
CA LYS A 126 17.31 12.60 6.33
C LYS A 126 17.99 12.50 4.96
N SER A 127 17.36 12.97 3.87
CA SER A 127 17.98 12.95 2.54
C SER A 127 19.26 13.79 2.50
N MET A 128 19.24 14.96 3.14
CA MET A 128 20.42 15.83 3.28
C MET A 128 21.53 15.18 4.11
N SER A 129 21.20 14.29 5.04
CA SER A 129 22.17 13.52 5.81
C SER A 129 22.77 12.34 5.02
N LEU A 130 22.01 11.75 4.10
CA LEU A 130 22.45 10.66 3.23
C LEU A 130 23.27 11.12 2.03
N ALA A 131 23.09 12.37 1.59
CA ALA A 131 23.82 12.96 0.47
C ALA A 131 25.23 13.49 0.86
N ARG A 132 25.61 13.41 2.14
CA ARG A 132 26.91 13.82 2.67
C ARG A 132 27.84 12.63 2.86
#